data_AF-A0A6B2TA85-F1
#
_entry.id   AF-A0A6B2TA85-F1
#
_cell.length_a   1.000
_cell.length_b   1.000
_cell.length_c   1.000
_cell.angle_alpha   90.00
_cell.angle_beta   90.00
_cell.angle_gamma   90.00
#
_symmetry.space_group_name_H-M   'P 1'
#
loop_
_entity.id
_entity.type
_entity.pdbx_description
1 polymer ?
#
loop_
_entity_poly.entity_id
_entity_poly.type
_entity_poly.pdbx_seq_one_letter_code
_entity_poly.pdbx_strand_id
1 'polypeptide(L)'
;GGGQAGEGGRARALGDPAYAYMRLQVLRGALDASVPLRWNAWPKRAQLPPLLPQVRGLRLFPRSGGSDELALDQRLSTLSGAARAAYVLRGLEALDDAGVGAVLAAAGCDDPEDALDEADEVEARYDLLASPEFDPCSLQARPTDLMRRRQHMKAAGVAAAAVLVCGALLGLPGEGWGPDG
;
A
#
# COMPACT_ATOMS: atom_id res chain seq x y z
N GLY A 1 -14.82 32.32 -6.11
CA GLY A 1 -15.67 31.84 -5.01
C GLY A 1 -16.17 30.43 -5.29
N GLY A 2 -15.37 29.41 -4.97
CA GLY A 2 -15.71 27.99 -5.20
C GLY A 2 -15.64 27.11 -3.95
N GLY A 3 -15.43 27.67 -2.76
CA GLY A 3 -15.20 26.90 -1.52
C GLY A 3 -16.47 26.33 -0.87
N GLN A 4 -17.60 27.04 -0.96
CA GLN A 4 -18.81 26.68 -0.20
C GLN A 4 -19.56 25.43 -0.72
N ALA A 5 -19.40 25.07 -2.00
CA ALA A 5 -20.04 23.86 -2.54
C ALA A 5 -19.34 22.56 -2.10
N GLY A 6 -18.03 22.63 -1.77
CA GLY A 6 -17.23 21.48 -1.35
C GLY A 6 -17.39 21.12 0.13
N GLU A 7 -17.48 22.13 1.01
CA GLU A 7 -17.63 21.92 2.46
C GLU A 7 -18.99 21.29 2.81
N GLY A 8 -20.08 21.74 2.17
CA GLY A 8 -21.41 21.16 2.38
C GLY A 8 -21.53 19.70 1.90
N GLY A 9 -20.83 19.35 0.82
CA GLY A 9 -20.76 17.97 0.33
C GLY A 9 -19.97 17.07 1.27
N ARG A 10 -18.84 17.55 1.79
CA ARG A 10 -18.02 16.82 2.78
C ARG A 10 -18.75 16.62 4.10
N ALA A 11 -19.35 17.66 4.67
CA ALA A 11 -20.14 17.54 5.90
C ALA A 11 -21.30 16.56 5.75
N ARG A 12 -21.96 16.55 4.58
CA ARG A 12 -23.02 15.58 4.27
C ARG A 12 -22.50 14.15 4.12
N ALA A 13 -21.32 13.96 3.51
CA ALA A 13 -20.69 12.65 3.40
C ALA A 13 -20.21 12.11 4.76
N LEU A 14 -19.68 12.98 5.63
CA LEU A 14 -19.26 12.60 6.99
C LEU A 14 -20.43 12.09 7.85
N GLY A 15 -21.64 12.60 7.62
CA GLY A 15 -22.88 12.13 8.26
C GLY A 15 -23.61 11.00 7.52
N ASP A 16 -23.09 10.52 6.38
CA ASP A 16 -23.72 9.45 5.59
C ASP A 16 -23.48 8.08 6.27
N PRO A 17 -24.54 7.32 6.64
CA PRO A 17 -24.42 5.99 7.22
C PRO A 17 -23.61 5.01 6.34
N ALA A 18 -23.72 5.13 5.01
CA ALA A 18 -22.98 4.27 4.08
C ALA A 18 -21.48 4.58 4.14
N TYR A 19 -21.12 5.87 4.22
CA TYR A 19 -19.75 6.30 4.39
C TYR A 19 -19.18 5.87 5.76
N ALA A 20 -19.95 6.06 6.83
CA ALA A 20 -19.55 5.63 8.18
C ALA A 20 -19.26 4.12 8.25
N TYR A 21 -20.10 3.30 7.61
CA TYR A 21 -19.85 1.86 7.49
C TYR A 21 -18.55 1.57 6.72
N MET A 22 -18.33 2.24 5.58
CA MET A 22 -17.12 2.05 4.78
C MET A 22 -15.86 2.44 5.56
N ARG A 23 -15.87 3.60 6.23
CA ARG A 23 -14.79 4.06 7.10
C ARG A 23 -14.44 3.02 8.15
N LEU A 24 -15.44 2.45 8.82
CA LEU A 24 -15.24 1.40 9.81
C LEU A 24 -14.58 0.14 9.22
N GLN A 25 -15.02 -0.33 8.05
CA GLN A 25 -14.44 -1.53 7.43
C GLN A 25 -13.01 -1.30 6.96
N VAL A 26 -12.73 -0.12 6.39
CA VAL A 26 -11.38 0.27 5.98
C VAL A 26 -10.46 0.33 7.20
N LEU A 27 -10.92 0.97 8.28
CA LEU A 27 -10.15 1.10 9.50
C LEU A 27 -9.86 -0.26 10.16
N ARG A 28 -10.85 -1.16 10.24
CA ARG A 28 -10.64 -2.54 10.70
C ARG A 28 -9.56 -3.25 9.90
N GLY A 29 -9.64 -3.17 8.57
CA GLY A 29 -8.65 -3.77 7.68
C GLY A 29 -7.24 -3.18 7.88
N ALA A 30 -7.14 -1.86 8.07
CA ALA A 30 -5.88 -1.18 8.32
C ALA A 30 -5.26 -1.56 9.67
N LEU A 31 -6.06 -1.59 10.74
CA LEU A 31 -5.60 -2.02 12.07
C LEU A 31 -5.15 -3.48 12.06
N ASP A 32 -5.90 -4.38 11.44
CA ASP A 32 -5.52 -5.79 11.27
C ASP A 32 -4.20 -5.95 10.50
N ALA A 33 -3.99 -5.14 9.46
CA ALA A 33 -2.76 -5.14 8.67
C ALA A 33 -1.55 -4.55 9.44
N SER A 34 -1.79 -3.67 10.41
CA SER A 34 -0.75 -3.02 11.21
C SER A 34 -0.17 -3.92 12.31
N VAL A 35 -0.82 -5.04 12.65
CA VAL A 35 -0.37 -5.93 13.71
C VAL A 35 0.93 -6.63 13.30
N PRO A 36 1.99 -6.59 14.13
CA PRO A 36 3.26 -7.22 13.79
C PRO A 36 3.09 -8.74 13.61
N LEU A 37 3.71 -9.27 12.54
CA LEU A 37 3.78 -10.70 12.27
C LEU A 37 4.66 -11.37 13.33
N ARG A 38 4.03 -12.03 14.31
CA ARG A 38 4.74 -12.83 15.31
C ARG A 38 5.01 -14.23 14.77
N TRP A 39 6.17 -14.82 15.09
CA TRP A 39 6.55 -16.15 14.60
C TRP A 39 5.56 -17.27 14.97
N ASN A 40 4.77 -17.08 16.03
CA ASN A 40 3.73 -18.01 16.51
C ASN A 40 2.31 -17.68 16.05
N ALA A 41 2.11 -16.58 15.34
CA ALA A 41 0.79 -16.16 14.90
C ALA A 41 0.62 -16.50 13.42
N TRP A 42 -0.50 -17.14 13.08
CA TRP A 42 -0.87 -17.28 11.68
C TRP A 42 -1.23 -15.90 11.12
N PRO A 43 -0.67 -15.50 9.96
CA PRO A 43 -0.96 -14.21 9.37
C PRO A 43 -2.45 -14.10 9.05
N LYS A 44 -3.06 -12.96 9.41
CA LYS A 44 -4.46 -12.68 9.03
C LYS A 44 -4.54 -12.50 7.51
N ARG A 45 -5.69 -12.81 6.89
CA ARG A 45 -5.87 -12.62 5.43
C ARG A 45 -5.56 -11.19 4.98
N ALA A 46 -5.85 -10.19 5.81
CA ALA A 46 -5.56 -8.78 5.54
C ALA A 46 -4.03 -8.47 5.46
N GLN A 47 -3.19 -9.33 6.03
CA GLN A 47 -1.72 -9.20 6.00
C GLN A 47 -1.11 -9.92 4.78
N LEU A 48 -1.90 -10.68 4.03
CA LEU A 48 -1.45 -11.40 2.84
C LEU A 48 -1.74 -10.56 1.59
N PRO A 49 -0.83 -10.56 0.60
CA PRO A 49 -1.06 -9.84 -0.65
C PRO A 49 -2.32 -10.36 -1.36
N PRO A 50 -3.12 -9.48 -1.99
CA PRO A 50 -4.36 -9.87 -2.65
C PRO A 50 -4.11 -10.89 -3.77
N LEU A 51 -5.08 -11.79 -3.96
CA LEU A 51 -5.01 -12.88 -4.94
C LEU A 51 -5.16 -12.43 -6.41
N LEU A 52 -5.39 -11.14 -6.67
CA LEU A 52 -5.64 -10.52 -7.98
C LEU A 52 -5.04 -9.10 -8.05
N PRO A 53 -4.89 -8.53 -9.25
CA PRO A 53 -3.80 -8.78 -10.18
C PRO A 53 -2.48 -8.18 -9.69
N GLN A 54 -1.51 -9.04 -9.39
CA GLN A 54 -0.14 -8.63 -9.10
C GLN A 54 0.53 -8.13 -10.38
N VAL A 55 0.74 -6.81 -10.51
CA VAL A 55 1.55 -6.24 -11.59
C VAL A 55 3.01 -6.58 -11.31
N ARG A 56 3.47 -7.74 -11.79
CA ARG A 56 4.88 -8.16 -11.67
C ARG A 56 5.78 -7.17 -12.41
N GLY A 57 6.67 -6.50 -11.67
CA GLY A 57 7.63 -5.54 -12.23
C GLY A 57 7.05 -4.16 -12.53
N LEU A 58 6.10 -3.69 -11.72
CA LEU A 58 5.73 -2.28 -11.65
C LEU A 58 5.93 -1.79 -10.20
N ARG A 59 7.00 -1.02 -9.98
CA ARG A 59 7.21 -0.29 -8.73
C ARG A 59 6.49 1.04 -8.80
N LEU A 60 5.41 1.13 -8.04
CA LEU A 60 4.68 2.35 -7.75
C LEU A 60 5.32 3.04 -6.54
N PHE A 61 5.55 4.34 -6.65
CA PHE A 61 6.03 5.18 -5.58
C PHE A 61 5.00 6.28 -5.31
N PRO A 62 4.72 6.62 -4.04
CA PRO A 62 3.97 7.85 -3.74
C PRO A 62 4.72 9.06 -4.33
N ARG A 63 3.98 10.15 -4.57
CA ARG A 63 4.59 11.43 -4.94
C ARG A 63 5.48 11.86 -3.77
N SER A 64 6.76 12.10 -4.03
CA SER A 64 7.63 12.73 -3.04
C SER A 64 7.08 14.11 -2.71
N GLY A 65 6.66 14.34 -1.48
CA GLY A 65 6.31 15.68 -1.01
C GLY A 65 7.56 16.45 -0.57
N GLY A 66 7.33 17.56 0.13
CA GLY A 66 8.38 18.40 0.67
C GLY A 66 9.03 17.82 1.92
N SER A 67 9.95 18.58 2.51
CA SER A 67 10.64 18.17 3.75
C SER A 67 9.69 18.01 4.94
N ASP A 68 8.60 18.79 4.97
CA ASP A 68 7.64 18.77 6.07
C ASP A 68 6.73 17.55 6.03
N GLU A 69 6.27 17.17 4.83
CA GLU A 69 5.50 15.96 4.61
C GLU A 69 6.32 14.71 4.91
N LEU A 70 7.59 14.68 4.47
CA LEU A 70 8.52 13.59 4.81
C LEU A 70 8.81 13.53 6.32
N ALA A 71 8.94 14.68 6.99
CA ALA A 71 9.14 14.73 8.43
C ALA A 71 7.89 14.24 9.18
N LEU A 72 6.69 14.56 8.68
CA LEU A 72 5.44 14.05 9.23
C LEU A 72 5.33 12.54 9.02
N ASP A 73 5.62 12.01 7.82
CA ASP A 73 5.60 10.57 7.53
C ASP A 73 6.54 9.80 8.47
N GLN A 74 7.75 10.33 8.69
CA GLN A 74 8.70 9.73 9.65
C GLN A 74 8.15 9.70 11.07
N ARG A 75 7.55 10.79 11.57
CA ARG A 75 6.94 10.81 12.91
C ARG A 75 5.76 9.85 13.01
N LEU A 76 4.88 9.84 12.01
CA LEU A 76 3.75 8.90 11.99
C LEU A 76 4.22 7.45 11.94
N SER A 77 5.32 7.15 11.26
CA SER A 77 5.88 5.79 11.16
C SER A 77 6.36 5.20 12.50
N THR A 78 6.61 6.04 13.51
CA THR A 78 6.99 5.58 14.85
C THR A 78 5.80 5.25 15.74
N LEU A 79 4.60 5.70 15.37
CA LEU A 79 3.38 5.47 16.13
C LEU A 79 2.78 4.09 15.84
N SER A 80 1.96 3.61 16.77
CA SER A 80 1.10 2.45 16.57
C SER A 80 0.12 2.64 15.40
N GLY A 81 -0.46 1.54 14.92
CA GLY A 81 -1.51 1.59 13.90
C GLY A 81 -2.75 2.36 14.37
N ALA A 82 -3.10 2.24 15.66
CA ALA A 82 -4.25 2.91 16.25
C ALA A 82 -4.00 4.42 16.42
N ALA A 83 -2.82 4.84 16.89
CA ALA A 83 -2.49 6.26 17.03
C ALA A 83 -2.38 6.97 15.68
N ARG A 84 -1.80 6.33 14.65
CA ARG A 84 -1.86 6.87 13.28
C ARG A 84 -3.30 7.05 12.80
N ALA A 85 -4.17 6.09 13.08
CA ALA A 85 -5.57 6.21 12.71
C ALA A 85 -6.25 7.36 13.47
N ALA A 86 -5.97 7.54 14.76
CA ALA A 86 -6.48 8.66 15.54
C ALA A 86 -6.06 10.01 14.92
N TYR A 87 -4.78 10.18 14.62
CA TYR A 87 -4.25 11.39 13.97
C TYR A 87 -4.95 11.67 12.63
N VAL A 88 -5.15 10.65 11.80
CA VAL A 88 -5.81 10.78 10.49
C VAL A 88 -7.31 11.08 10.62
N LEU A 89 -8.02 10.47 11.58
CA LEU A 89 -9.43 10.75 11.83
C LEU A 89 -9.65 12.18 12.34
N ARG A 90 -8.75 12.71 13.17
CA ARG A 90 -8.78 14.13 13.57
C ARG A 90 -8.53 15.07 12.38
N GLY A 91 -7.55 14.74 11.53
CA GLY A 91 -7.13 15.63 10.45
C GLY A 91 -7.99 15.58 9.17
N LEU A 92 -8.23 14.38 8.63
CA LEU A 92 -8.96 14.21 7.37
C LEU A 92 -10.49 14.12 7.55
N GLU A 93 -10.94 13.57 8.67
CA GLU A 93 -12.37 13.37 8.96
C GLU A 93 -12.93 14.43 9.91
N ALA A 94 -12.07 15.28 10.49
CA ALA A 94 -12.43 16.34 11.43
C ALA A 94 -13.31 15.84 12.61
N LEU A 95 -13.09 14.60 13.05
CA LEU A 95 -13.76 14.04 14.22
C LEU A 95 -13.14 14.61 15.49
N ASP A 96 -14.00 14.83 16.49
CA ASP A 96 -13.56 15.11 17.86
C ASP A 96 -13.08 13.85 18.56
N ASP A 97 -12.37 13.98 19.69
CA ASP A 97 -11.76 12.85 20.39
C ASP A 97 -12.80 11.78 20.80
N ALA A 98 -14.01 12.21 21.17
CA ALA A 98 -15.12 11.30 21.44
C ALA A 98 -15.52 10.48 20.21
N GLY A 99 -15.65 11.13 19.05
CA GLY A 99 -15.94 10.47 17.78
C GLY A 99 -14.81 9.55 17.33
N VAL A 100 -13.55 9.96 17.48
CA VAL A 100 -12.37 9.16 17.16
C VAL A 100 -12.33 7.91 18.03
N GLY A 101 -12.44 8.06 19.36
CA GLY A 101 -12.45 6.95 20.31
C GLY A 101 -13.57 5.96 20.02
N ALA A 102 -14.77 6.43 19.71
CA ALA A 102 -15.89 5.58 19.32
C ALA A 102 -15.62 4.78 18.03
N VAL A 103 -15.01 5.41 17.03
CA VAL A 103 -14.67 4.76 15.76
C VAL A 103 -13.54 3.73 15.94
N LEU A 104 -12.51 4.04 16.73
CA LEU A 104 -11.42 3.12 17.05
C LEU A 104 -11.93 1.91 17.85
N ALA A 105 -12.73 2.12 18.89
CA ALA A 105 -13.35 1.05 19.66
C ALA A 105 -14.20 0.14 18.75
N ALA A 106 -15.04 0.72 17.89
CA ALA A 106 -15.84 -0.03 16.93
C ALA A 106 -14.98 -0.81 15.92
N ALA A 107 -13.79 -0.30 15.59
CA ALA A 107 -12.82 -0.96 14.73
C ALA A 107 -12.01 -2.07 15.43
N GLY A 108 -12.23 -2.28 16.73
CA GLY A 108 -11.54 -3.32 17.51
C GLY A 108 -10.19 -2.89 18.06
N CYS A 109 -9.96 -1.59 18.23
CA CYS A 109 -8.86 -1.08 19.04
C CYS A 109 -9.13 -1.40 20.52
N ASP A 110 -8.16 -2.03 21.19
CA ASP A 110 -8.30 -2.46 22.59
C ASP A 110 -8.29 -1.26 23.56
N ASP A 111 -7.45 -0.26 23.30
CA ASP A 111 -7.32 0.96 24.11
C ASP A 111 -7.34 2.22 23.22
N PRO A 112 -8.53 2.78 22.95
CA PRO A 112 -8.66 4.00 22.16
C PRO A 112 -8.10 5.25 22.86
N GLU A 113 -8.05 5.27 24.19
CA GLU A 113 -7.56 6.43 24.94
C GLU A 113 -6.03 6.51 24.82
N ASP A 114 -5.33 5.40 25.02
CA ASP A 114 -3.88 5.29 24.78
C ASP A 114 -3.50 5.68 23.34
N ALA A 115 -4.32 5.28 22.36
CA ALA A 115 -4.11 5.68 20.96
C ALA A 115 -4.30 7.18 20.70
N LEU A 116 -5.19 7.85 21.44
CA LEU A 116 -5.38 9.31 21.36
C LEU A 116 -4.19 10.03 22.01
N ASP A 117 -3.75 9.56 23.18
CA ASP A 117 -2.59 10.10 23.90
C ASP A 117 -1.29 9.93 23.09
N GLU A 118 -1.05 8.76 22.50
CA GLU A 118 0.10 8.51 21.63
C GLU A 118 0.04 9.39 20.37
N ALA A 119 -1.16 9.63 19.81
CA ALA A 119 -1.31 10.53 18.67
C ALA A 119 -0.97 12.00 19.01
N ASP A 120 -1.14 12.41 20.27
CA ASP A 120 -0.80 13.75 20.75
C ASP A 120 0.72 13.98 20.85
N GLU A 121 1.54 12.93 20.78
CA GLU A 121 3.01 13.05 20.66
C GLU A 121 3.44 13.69 19.32
N VAL A 122 2.56 13.66 18.31
CA VAL A 122 2.81 14.26 17.00
C VAL A 122 2.07 15.60 16.90
N GLU A 123 2.83 16.67 16.67
CA GLU A 123 2.30 18.01 16.41
C GLU A 123 1.22 17.98 15.31
N ALA A 124 0.07 18.62 15.60
CA ALA A 124 -1.07 18.70 14.71
C ALA A 124 -0.76 19.50 13.43
N ARG A 125 -0.33 18.79 12.38
CA ARG A 125 -0.07 19.30 11.02
C ARG A 125 -1.03 18.64 10.03
N TYR A 126 -2.32 18.79 10.29
CA TYR A 126 -3.38 18.08 9.55
C TYR A 126 -3.54 18.56 8.09
N ASP A 127 -3.14 19.79 7.81
CA ASP A 127 -3.10 20.35 6.46
C ASP A 127 -2.18 19.57 5.52
N LEU A 128 -1.08 19.02 6.04
CA LEU A 128 -0.15 18.19 5.28
C LEU A 128 -0.79 16.87 4.81
N LEU A 129 -1.78 16.35 5.53
CA LEU A 129 -2.49 15.11 5.13
C LEU A 129 -3.31 15.28 3.84
N ALA A 130 -3.64 16.51 3.45
CA ALA A 130 -4.31 16.81 2.19
C ALA A 130 -3.33 16.92 1.01
N SER A 131 -2.02 16.81 1.25
CA SER A 131 -1.00 16.87 0.21
C SER A 131 -1.04 15.62 -0.68
N PRO A 132 -0.57 15.70 -1.93
CA PRO A 132 -0.51 14.55 -2.82
C PRO A 132 0.36 13.39 -2.30
N GLU A 133 1.31 13.64 -1.38
CA GLU A 133 2.16 12.57 -0.83
C GLU A 133 1.34 11.51 -0.08
N PHE A 134 0.26 11.92 0.60
CA PHE A 134 -0.64 11.04 1.33
C PHE A 134 -1.86 10.60 0.51
N ASP A 135 -1.93 10.94 -0.78
CA ASP A 135 -3.03 10.51 -1.66
C ASP A 135 -2.75 9.11 -2.26
N PRO A 136 -3.49 8.06 -1.86
CA PRO A 136 -3.29 6.71 -2.39
C PRO A 136 -3.58 6.63 -3.91
N CYS A 137 -4.31 7.59 -4.48
CA CYS A 137 -4.60 7.65 -5.90
C CYS A 137 -3.48 8.30 -6.72
N SER A 138 -2.47 8.91 -6.08
CA SER A 138 -1.42 9.71 -6.73
C SER A 138 -0.11 8.92 -6.97
N LEU A 139 -0.20 7.66 -7.38
CA LEU A 139 0.99 6.81 -7.52
C LEU A 139 1.76 7.05 -8.83
N GLN A 140 3.09 7.18 -8.74
CA GLN A 140 3.98 7.26 -9.89
C GLN A 140 4.67 5.91 -10.14
N ALA A 141 4.54 5.38 -11.36
CA ALA A 141 5.38 4.28 -11.82
C ALA A 141 6.74 4.81 -12.29
N ARG A 142 7.84 4.14 -11.96
CA ARG A 142 9.12 4.46 -12.63
C ARG A 142 9.05 4.03 -14.11
N PRO A 143 9.29 4.93 -15.07
CA PRO A 143 9.13 4.66 -16.51
C PRO A 143 9.88 3.42 -17.02
N THR A 144 10.99 3.07 -16.38
CA THR A 144 11.90 2.02 -16.82
C THR A 144 11.48 0.61 -16.41
N ASP A 145 10.56 0.43 -15.47
CA ASP A 145 10.26 -0.92 -14.92
C ASP A 145 9.56 -1.81 -15.96
N LEU A 146 8.56 -1.25 -16.67
CA LEU A 146 7.88 -1.95 -17.77
C LEU A 146 8.82 -2.23 -18.96
N MET A 147 9.68 -1.28 -19.32
CA MET A 147 10.62 -1.44 -20.45
C MET A 147 11.68 -2.49 -20.13
N ARG A 148 12.25 -2.46 -18.93
CA ARG A 148 13.26 -3.41 -18.46
C ARG A 148 12.70 -4.83 -18.41
N ARG A 149 11.45 -5.00 -17.98
CA ARG A 149 10.75 -6.29 -18.01
C ARG A 149 10.56 -6.83 -19.43
N ARG A 150 10.12 -5.98 -20.37
CA ARG A 150 9.95 -6.38 -21.78
C ARG A 150 11.28 -6.86 -22.38
N GLN A 151 12.39 -6.23 -21.99
CA GLN A 151 13.72 -6.63 -22.45
C GLN A 151 14.16 -7.99 -21.85
N HIS A 152 14.00 -8.21 -20.54
CA HIS A 152 14.35 -9.49 -19.92
C HIS A 152 13.52 -10.67 -20.46
N MET A 153 12.23 -10.48 -20.72
CA MET A 153 11.38 -11.52 -21.32
C MET A 153 11.84 -11.89 -22.74
N LYS A 154 12.21 -10.89 -23.54
CA LYS A 154 12.78 -11.11 -24.88
C LYS A 154 14.11 -11.87 -24.78
N ALA A 155 15.00 -11.45 -23.88
CA ALA A 155 16.28 -12.12 -23.67
C ALA A 155 16.12 -13.58 -23.22
N ALA A 156 15.18 -13.85 -22.30
CA ALA A 156 14.86 -15.22 -21.87
C ALA A 156 14.32 -16.08 -23.01
N GLY A 157 13.45 -15.52 -23.87
CA GLY A 157 12.95 -16.22 -25.05
C GLY A 157 14.07 -16.58 -26.04
N VAL A 158 14.99 -15.64 -26.29
CA VAL A 158 16.17 -15.88 -27.14
C VAL A 158 17.07 -16.96 -26.54
N ALA A 159 17.34 -16.91 -25.24
CA ALA A 159 18.15 -17.91 -24.56
C ALA A 159 17.50 -19.30 -24.59
N ALA A 160 16.18 -19.39 -24.35
CA ALA A 160 15.44 -20.66 -24.43
C ALA A 160 15.49 -21.26 -25.85
N ALA A 161 15.31 -20.43 -26.88
CA ALA A 161 15.44 -20.87 -28.28
C ALA A 161 16.87 -21.39 -28.57
N ALA A 162 17.90 -20.69 -28.09
CA ALA A 162 19.28 -21.13 -28.25
C ALA A 162 19.53 -22.48 -27.55
N VAL A 163 19.03 -22.68 -26.33
CA VAL A 163 19.13 -23.96 -25.60
C VAL A 163 18.41 -25.08 -26.36
N LEU A 164 17.23 -24.84 -26.92
CA LEU A 164 16.51 -25.83 -27.74
C LEU A 164 17.30 -26.22 -29.01
N VAL A 165 17.90 -25.24 -29.69
CA VAL A 165 18.74 -25.48 -30.88
C VAL A 165 19.99 -26.27 -30.51
N CYS A 166 20.71 -25.86 -29.47
CA CYS A 166 21.89 -26.58 -28.98
C CYS A 166 21.53 -28.00 -28.53
N GLY A 167 20.41 -28.17 -27.82
CA GLY A 167 19.90 -29.47 -27.40
C GLY A 167 19.54 -30.37 -28.58
N ALA A 168 18.92 -29.83 -29.64
CA ALA A 168 18.63 -30.58 -30.85
C ALA A 168 19.91 -31.02 -31.59
N LEU A 169 20.93 -30.15 -31.68
CA LEU A 169 22.20 -30.49 -32.33
C LEU A 169 23.01 -31.54 -31.56
N LEU A 170 23.01 -31.47 -30.22
CA LEU A 170 23.73 -32.43 -29.37
C LEU A 170 22.95 -33.73 -29.13
N GLY A 171 21.62 -33.69 -29.24
CA GLY A 171 20.72 -34.82 -29.05
C GLY A 171 20.45 -35.64 -30.30
N LEU A 172 20.94 -35.23 -31.47
CA LEU A 172 20.97 -36.08 -32.67
C LEU A 172 21.94 -37.24 -32.41
N PRO A 173 21.48 -38.49 -32.28
CA PRO A 173 22.38 -39.63 -32.19
C PRO A 173 23.19 -39.64 -33.48
N GLY A 174 24.52 -39.58 -33.34
CA GLY A 174 25.41 -39.56 -34.50
C GLY A 174 25.11 -40.76 -35.39
N GLU A 175 24.63 -40.48 -36.60
CA GLU A 175 24.84 -41.35 -37.75
C GLU A 175 26.36 -41.51 -37.84
N GLY A 176 26.88 -42.60 -37.30
CA GLY A 176 28.31 -42.84 -37.19
C GLY A 176 28.95 -42.88 -38.58
N TRP A 177 29.61 -41.81 -38.98
CA TRP A 177 30.56 -41.86 -40.09
C TRP A 177 31.86 -42.47 -39.57
N GLY A 178 31.89 -43.80 -39.48
CA GLY A 178 33.13 -44.57 -39.44
C GLY A 178 33.54 -44.91 -40.87
N PRO A 179 34.76 -44.57 -41.34
CA PRO A 179 35.18 -44.88 -42.70
C PRO A 179 35.27 -46.39 -42.93
N ASP A 180 34.72 -46.85 -44.05
CA ASP A 180 34.93 -48.20 -44.57
C ASP A 180 36.44 -48.45 -44.75
N GLY A 181 36.96 -49.42 -44.01
CA GLY A 181 38.34 -49.91 -44.06
C GLY A 181 38.47 -51.25 -43.38
#